data_AF-A0A925HPB9-F1
#
_entry.id   AF-A0A925HPB9-F1
#
_cell.length_a   1.000
_cell.length_b   1.000
_cell.length_c   1.000
_cell.angle_alpha   90.00
_cell.angle_beta   90.00
_cell.angle_gamma   90.00
#
_symmetry.space_group_name_H-M   'P 1'
#
loop_
_entity.id
_entity.type
_entity.pdbx_description
1 polymer ?
#
loop_
_entity_poly.entity_id
_entity_poly.type
_entity_poly.pdbx_seq_one_letter_code
_entity_poly.pdbx_strand_id
1 'polypeptide(L)'
;MAAVHDANAARLKTLLDEVGWPTTALVGPDGTKAAHRIAQHSINHPDFMRHCRSLILAATTRGDILPEQFAYIDDRIRVYEGLPQLHGTQWRGGIHGLEPYPVDDWSTVNHRRQALGLPTLDEMRAMSSEHLSQESVDRNRAEELAWRRQVGWIR
;
A
#
# COMPACT_ATOMS: atom_id res chain seq x y z
N MET A 1 -2.93 14.98 10.86
CA MET A 1 -3.29 13.99 9.81
C MET A 1 -3.65 12.63 10.40
N ALA A 2 -2.84 12.05 11.30
CA ALA A 2 -3.10 10.72 11.91
C ALA A 2 -4.53 10.53 12.46
N ALA A 3 -5.04 11.46 13.28
CA ALA A 3 -6.37 11.38 13.85
C ALA A 3 -7.51 11.21 12.81
N VAL A 4 -7.37 11.80 11.63
CA VAL A 4 -8.35 11.64 10.53
C VAL A 4 -8.28 10.22 9.96
N HIS A 5 -7.07 9.69 9.76
CA HIS A 5 -6.89 8.31 9.30
C HIS A 5 -7.40 7.30 10.33
N ASP A 6 -7.15 7.54 11.61
CA ASP A 6 -7.62 6.66 12.70
C ASP A 6 -9.15 6.66 12.81
N ALA A 7 -9.79 7.83 12.72
CA ALA A 7 -11.25 7.93 12.71
C ALA A 7 -11.86 7.22 11.48
N ASN A 8 -11.26 7.39 10.31
CA ASN A 8 -11.70 6.71 9.10
C ASN A 8 -11.50 5.20 9.18
N ALA A 9 -10.38 4.73 9.72
CA ALA A 9 -10.10 3.31 9.94
C ALA A 9 -11.13 2.69 10.89
N ALA A 10 -11.44 3.37 12.01
CA ALA A 10 -12.46 2.93 12.95
C ALA A 10 -13.84 2.82 12.28
N ARG A 11 -14.24 3.82 11.48
CA ARG A 11 -15.51 3.79 10.75
C ARG A 11 -15.55 2.66 9.71
N LEU A 12 -14.47 2.48 8.95
CA LEU A 12 -14.37 1.41 7.97
C LEU A 12 -14.45 0.04 8.66
N LYS A 13 -13.77 -0.16 9.78
CA LYS A 13 -13.83 -1.41 10.54
C LYS A 13 -15.27 -1.81 10.87
N THR A 14 -16.07 -0.88 11.41
CA THR A 14 -17.50 -1.14 11.69
C THR A 14 -18.28 -1.53 10.42
N LEU A 15 -18.02 -0.87 9.30
CA LEU A 15 -18.67 -1.22 8.02
C LEU A 15 -18.27 -2.63 7.56
N LEU A 16 -17.00 -2.99 7.67
CA LEU A 16 -16.52 -4.31 7.26
C LEU A 16 -17.13 -5.44 8.09
N ASP A 17 -17.39 -5.20 9.39
CA ASP A 17 -18.08 -6.15 10.26
C ASP A 17 -19.54 -6.39 9.82
N GLU A 18 -20.19 -5.40 9.20
CA GLU A 18 -21.58 -5.48 8.73
C GLU A 18 -21.72 -6.05 7.32
N VAL A 19 -20.87 -5.61 6.38
CA VAL A 19 -21.07 -5.88 4.94
C VAL A 19 -19.89 -6.59 4.27
N GLY A 20 -18.82 -6.89 5.00
CA GLY A 20 -17.55 -7.34 4.41
C GLY A 20 -16.89 -6.26 3.57
N TRP A 21 -16.03 -6.63 2.62
CA TRP A 21 -15.42 -5.63 1.72
C TRP A 21 -16.47 -5.02 0.79
N PRO A 22 -16.61 -3.69 0.76
CA PRO A 22 -17.60 -3.05 -0.11
C PRO A 22 -17.19 -3.24 -1.58
N THR A 23 -18.05 -3.91 -2.34
CA THR A 23 -17.82 -4.23 -3.75
C THR A 23 -18.38 -3.15 -4.68
N THR A 24 -17.97 -3.20 -5.95
CA THR A 24 -18.49 -2.28 -6.98
C THR A 24 -20.02 -2.34 -7.08
N ALA A 25 -20.63 -3.51 -6.89
CA ALA A 25 -22.08 -3.68 -6.94
C ALA A 25 -22.82 -2.98 -5.78
N LEU A 26 -22.19 -2.92 -4.60
CA LEU A 26 -22.82 -2.35 -3.39
C LEU A 26 -22.69 -0.83 -3.34
N VAL A 27 -21.51 -0.30 -3.67
CA VAL A 27 -21.16 1.11 -3.41
C VAL A 27 -20.63 1.84 -4.65
N GLY A 28 -20.65 1.20 -5.81
CA GLY A 28 -20.07 1.72 -7.04
C GLY A 28 -18.53 1.74 -7.02
N PRO A 29 -17.91 2.15 -8.15
CA PRO A 29 -16.46 2.24 -8.27
C PRO A 29 -15.83 3.21 -7.27
N ASP A 30 -16.47 4.35 -7.02
CA ASP A 30 -15.93 5.39 -6.15
C ASP A 30 -15.97 4.98 -4.68
N GLY A 31 -17.04 4.32 -4.23
CA GLY A 31 -17.14 3.80 -2.88
C GLY A 31 -16.07 2.73 -2.60
N THR A 32 -15.84 1.84 -3.57
CA THR A 32 -14.78 0.82 -3.46
C THR A 32 -13.40 1.47 -3.35
N LYS A 33 -13.12 2.47 -4.21
CA LYS A 33 -11.87 3.24 -4.18
C LYS A 33 -11.70 4.01 -2.87
N ALA A 34 -12.78 4.57 -2.31
CA ALA A 34 -12.74 5.27 -1.03
C ALA A 34 -12.41 4.32 0.13
N ALA A 35 -13.06 3.15 0.19
CA ALA A 35 -12.76 2.13 1.19
C ALA A 35 -11.30 1.65 1.10
N HIS A 36 -10.82 1.38 -0.12
CA HIS A 36 -9.42 1.01 -0.36
C HIS A 36 -8.45 2.10 0.09
N ARG A 37 -8.73 3.37 -0.22
CA ARG A 37 -7.91 4.51 0.23
C ARG A 37 -7.85 4.58 1.76
N ILE A 38 -8.97 4.40 2.46
CA ILE A 38 -8.98 4.39 3.93
C ILE A 38 -8.11 3.24 4.45
N ALA A 39 -8.26 2.02 3.92
CA ALA A 39 -7.43 0.89 4.31
C ALA A 39 -5.93 1.14 4.05
N GLN A 40 -5.57 1.71 2.90
CA GLN A 40 -4.19 2.08 2.57
C GLN A 40 -3.56 3.06 3.56
N HIS A 41 -4.36 3.96 4.15
CA HIS A 41 -3.90 4.94 5.12
C HIS A 41 -4.03 4.48 6.58
N SER A 42 -4.53 3.27 6.83
CA SER A 42 -4.67 2.70 8.18
C SER A 42 -3.35 2.14 8.73
N ILE A 43 -2.23 2.80 8.41
CA ILE A 43 -0.86 2.31 8.62
C ILE A 43 -0.46 2.26 10.10
N ASN A 44 -1.20 2.92 10.99
CA ASN A 44 -1.04 2.80 12.44
C ASN A 44 -1.75 1.57 13.04
N HIS A 45 -2.47 0.80 12.21
CA HIS A 45 -3.28 -0.36 12.64
C HIS A 45 -2.89 -1.61 11.86
N PRO A 46 -1.73 -2.24 12.12
CA PRO A 46 -1.22 -3.35 11.33
C PRO A 46 -2.22 -4.50 11.16
N ASP A 47 -2.85 -4.94 12.25
CA ASP A 47 -3.78 -6.07 12.22
C ASP A 47 -5.05 -5.76 11.42
N PHE A 48 -5.54 -4.53 11.53
CA PHE A 48 -6.68 -4.07 10.73
C PHE A 48 -6.31 -4.04 9.24
N MET A 49 -5.13 -3.54 8.90
CA MET A 49 -4.69 -3.49 7.52
C MET A 49 -4.50 -4.90 6.92
N ARG A 50 -3.98 -5.86 7.70
CA ARG A 50 -3.91 -7.29 7.31
C ARG A 50 -5.29 -7.91 7.11
N HIS A 51 -6.25 -7.55 7.95
CA HIS A 51 -7.64 -7.96 7.80
C HIS A 51 -8.24 -7.42 6.48
N CYS A 52 -8.09 -6.12 6.22
CA CYS A 52 -8.49 -5.49 4.95
C CYS A 52 -7.85 -6.18 3.74
N ARG A 53 -6.55 -6.48 3.78
CA ARG A 53 -5.85 -7.21 2.71
C ARG A 53 -6.51 -8.55 2.41
N SER A 54 -6.89 -9.30 3.43
CA SER A 54 -7.53 -10.61 3.27
C SER A 54 -8.91 -10.49 2.62
N LEU A 55 -9.69 -9.48 3.01
CA LEU A 55 -10.98 -9.20 2.41
C LEU A 55 -10.87 -8.71 0.96
N ILE A 56 -9.92 -7.82 0.67
CA ILE A 56 -9.60 -7.34 -0.68
C ILE A 56 -9.19 -8.51 -1.57
N LEU A 57 -8.32 -9.42 -1.10
CA LEU A 57 -7.90 -10.61 -1.85
C LEU A 57 -9.12 -11.46 -2.25
N ALA A 58 -10.03 -11.71 -1.31
CA ALA A 58 -11.24 -12.48 -1.58
C ALA A 58 -12.14 -11.78 -2.62
N ALA A 59 -12.34 -10.47 -2.50
CA ALA A 59 -13.14 -9.70 -3.44
C ALA A 59 -12.51 -9.64 -4.84
N THR A 60 -11.19 -9.45 -4.94
CA THR A 60 -10.46 -9.50 -6.21
C THR A 60 -10.54 -10.87 -6.86
N THR A 61 -10.41 -11.96 -6.08
CA THR A 61 -10.48 -13.34 -6.60
C THR A 61 -11.85 -13.65 -7.21
N ARG A 62 -12.92 -13.02 -6.70
CA ARG A 62 -14.28 -13.12 -7.28
C ARG A 62 -14.53 -12.17 -8.45
N GLY A 63 -13.62 -11.24 -8.73
CA GLY A 63 -13.81 -10.20 -9.76
C GLY A 63 -14.70 -9.04 -9.31
N ASP A 64 -14.96 -8.88 -8.02
CA ASP A 64 -15.87 -7.85 -7.49
C ASP A 64 -15.26 -6.45 -7.49
N ILE A 65 -13.92 -6.38 -7.46
CA ILE A 65 -13.11 -5.16 -7.38
C ILE A 65 -11.85 -5.31 -8.24
N LEU A 66 -11.22 -4.18 -8.57
CA LEU A 66 -10.00 -4.16 -9.39
C LEU A 66 -8.82 -4.85 -8.69
N PRO A 67 -8.05 -5.71 -9.39
CA PRO A 67 -6.93 -6.43 -8.80
C PRO A 67 -5.76 -5.54 -8.37
N GLU A 68 -5.63 -4.35 -8.96
CA GLU A 68 -4.65 -3.34 -8.53
C GLU A 68 -4.80 -2.97 -7.06
N GLN A 69 -6.04 -3.00 -6.51
CA GLN A 69 -6.27 -2.69 -5.10
C GLN A 69 -5.55 -3.67 -4.18
N PHE A 70 -5.53 -4.96 -4.55
CA PHE A 70 -4.77 -5.95 -3.82
C PHE A 70 -3.27 -5.68 -3.89
N ALA A 71 -2.73 -5.40 -5.08
CA ALA A 71 -1.31 -5.12 -5.27
C ALA A 71 -0.80 -3.97 -4.36
N TYR A 72 -1.58 -2.89 -4.28
CA TYR A 72 -1.24 -1.72 -3.48
C TYR A 72 -1.23 -1.96 -1.97
N ILE A 73 -2.16 -2.77 -1.45
CA ILE A 73 -2.21 -3.06 0.00
C ILE A 73 -1.23 -4.16 0.40
N ASP A 74 -1.04 -5.16 -0.46
CA ASP A 74 -0.07 -6.24 -0.24
C ASP A 74 1.35 -5.70 -0.16
N ASP A 75 1.76 -4.91 -1.15
CA ASP A 75 3.10 -4.32 -1.16
C ASP A 75 3.32 -3.36 0.02
N ARG A 76 2.31 -2.58 0.44
CA ARG A 76 2.44 -1.69 1.60
C ARG A 76 2.67 -2.46 2.90
N ILE A 77 1.92 -3.55 3.11
CA ILE A 77 2.14 -4.45 4.26
C ILE A 77 3.54 -5.06 4.18
N ARG A 78 3.92 -5.62 3.03
CA ARG A 78 5.26 -6.21 2.82
C ARG A 78 6.36 -5.22 3.16
N VAL A 79 6.27 -4.00 2.64
CA VAL A 79 7.25 -2.95 2.93
C VAL A 79 7.37 -2.70 4.42
N TYR A 80 6.26 -2.50 5.13
CA TYR A 80 6.31 -2.24 6.57
C TYR A 80 6.77 -3.43 7.39
N GLU A 81 6.53 -4.66 6.93
CA GLU A 81 7.06 -5.89 7.52
C GLU A 81 8.53 -6.17 7.14
N GLY A 82 9.16 -5.31 6.32
CA GLY A 82 10.55 -5.47 5.89
C GLY A 82 10.74 -6.51 4.78
N LEU A 83 9.65 -6.91 4.11
CA LEU A 83 9.65 -7.86 3.01
C LEU A 83 9.72 -7.15 1.65
N PRO A 84 10.29 -7.82 0.63
CA PRO A 84 10.27 -7.29 -0.73
C PRO A 84 8.84 -7.26 -1.29
N GLN A 85 8.56 -6.22 -2.06
CA GLN A 85 7.32 -6.01 -2.81
C GLN A 85 7.17 -7.00 -3.96
N LEU A 86 5.94 -7.35 -4.32
CA LEU A 86 5.66 -8.16 -5.51
C LEU A 86 5.36 -7.32 -6.74
N HIS A 87 4.72 -6.16 -6.56
CA HIS A 87 4.28 -5.30 -7.67
C HIS A 87 5.05 -3.97 -7.73
N GLY A 88 5.83 -3.63 -6.70
CA GLY A 88 6.63 -2.41 -6.64
C GLY A 88 5.77 -1.14 -6.60
N THR A 89 4.66 -1.16 -5.86
CA THR A 89 3.71 -0.04 -5.78
C THR A 89 4.11 1.04 -4.77
N GLN A 90 5.01 0.73 -3.83
CA GLN A 90 5.49 1.66 -2.81
C GLN A 90 6.85 2.23 -3.18
N TRP A 91 6.99 3.53 -2.93
CA TRP A 91 8.12 4.36 -3.34
C TRP A 91 8.56 5.25 -2.19
N ARG A 92 9.83 5.65 -2.23
CA ARG A 92 10.44 6.63 -1.32
C ARG A 92 11.33 7.58 -2.09
N GLY A 93 11.63 8.73 -1.50
CA GLY A 93 12.71 9.58 -1.99
C GLY A 93 14.08 8.92 -1.77
N GLY A 94 14.97 9.09 -2.73
CA GLY A 94 16.35 8.60 -2.71
C GLY A 94 17.33 9.68 -3.16
N ILE A 95 18.61 9.31 -3.14
CA ILE A 95 19.69 10.22 -3.58
C ILE A 95 19.72 10.40 -5.10
N HIS A 96 18.99 9.57 -5.84
CA HIS A 96 18.88 9.58 -7.31
C HIS A 96 17.45 9.86 -7.80
N GLY A 97 16.61 10.46 -6.96
CA GLY A 97 15.20 10.66 -7.26
C GLY A 97 14.30 9.65 -6.57
N LEU A 98 13.13 9.40 -7.16
CA LEU A 98 12.17 8.44 -6.65
C LEU A 98 12.67 7.00 -6.82
N GLU A 99 12.71 6.24 -5.74
CA GLU A 99 13.15 4.84 -5.73
C GLU A 99 12.07 3.93 -5.15
N PRO A 100 11.85 2.73 -5.71
CA PRO A 100 10.94 1.79 -5.08
C PRO A 100 11.55 1.23 -3.79
N TYR A 101 10.70 0.83 -2.84
CA TYR A 101 11.13 -0.14 -1.82
C TYR A 101 11.61 -1.44 -2.48
N PRO A 102 12.45 -2.25 -1.79
CA PRO A 102 12.95 -3.51 -2.36
C PRO A 102 11.82 -4.31 -3.03
N VAL A 103 12.07 -4.78 -4.24
CA VAL A 103 11.17 -5.66 -5.01
C VAL A 103 11.76 -7.07 -4.99
N ASP A 104 10.91 -8.08 -5.11
CA ASP A 104 11.31 -9.48 -5.06
C ASP A 104 12.16 -9.87 -6.27
N ASP A 105 11.74 -9.44 -7.46
CA ASP A 105 12.38 -9.78 -8.72
C ASP A 105 12.17 -8.67 -9.77
N TRP A 106 13.27 -7.98 -10.09
CA TRP A 106 13.31 -6.93 -11.10
C TRP A 106 12.98 -7.41 -12.51
N SER A 107 13.22 -8.68 -12.82
CA SER A 107 12.98 -9.23 -14.16
C SER A 107 11.49 -9.51 -14.41
N THR A 108 10.72 -9.82 -13.37
CA THR A 108 9.30 -10.21 -13.50
C THR A 108 8.31 -9.17 -12.97
N VAL A 109 8.75 -8.19 -12.16
CA VAL A 109 7.86 -7.17 -11.58
C VAL A 109 7.06 -6.41 -12.65
N ASN A 110 7.68 -6.01 -13.76
CA ASN A 110 6.99 -5.27 -14.82
C ASN A 110 5.95 -6.12 -15.57
N HIS A 111 6.13 -7.44 -15.66
CA HIS A 111 5.11 -8.33 -16.23
C HIS A 111 3.86 -8.36 -15.35
N ARG A 112 4.04 -8.44 -14.02
CA ARG A 112 2.92 -8.37 -13.05
C ARG A 112 2.22 -7.02 -13.11
N ARG A 113 2.99 -5.93 -13.23
CA ARG A 113 2.46 -4.56 -13.35
C ARG A 113 1.64 -4.38 -14.63
N GLN A 114 2.12 -4.88 -15.76
CA GLN A 114 1.41 -4.84 -17.04
C GLN A 114 0.06 -5.57 -16.96
N ALA A 115 0.00 -6.74 -16.31
CA ALA A 115 -1.25 -7.49 -16.12
C ALA A 115 -2.29 -6.72 -15.29
N LEU A 116 -1.86 -5.72 -14.51
CA LEU A 116 -2.71 -4.85 -13.70
C LEU A 116 -2.94 -3.47 -14.33
N GLY A 117 -2.43 -3.21 -15.55
CA GLY A 117 -2.51 -1.90 -16.19
C GLY A 117 -1.65 -0.83 -15.51
N LEU A 118 -0.66 -1.22 -14.70
CA LEU A 118 0.26 -0.30 -14.04
C LEU A 118 1.44 0.04 -14.98
N PRO A 119 1.95 1.30 -14.95
CA PRO A 119 3.16 1.67 -15.69
C PRO A 119 4.36 0.89 -15.18
N THR A 120 5.42 0.76 -15.96
CA THR A 120 6.68 0.15 -15.52
C THR A 120 7.32 0.89 -14.35
N LEU A 121 8.24 0.24 -13.63
CA LEU A 121 8.99 0.93 -12.57
C LEU A 121 9.84 2.09 -13.12
N ASP A 122 10.38 1.98 -14.32
CA ASP A 122 11.21 3.07 -14.89
C ASP A 122 10.37 4.28 -15.31
N GLU A 123 9.16 4.06 -15.84
CA GLU A 123 8.20 5.15 -16.08
C GLU A 123 7.81 5.87 -14.78
N MET A 124 7.61 5.12 -13.68
CA MET A 124 7.34 5.70 -12.37
C MET A 124 8.52 6.50 -11.82
N ARG A 125 9.76 6.01 -11.98
CA ARG A 125 10.98 6.75 -11.58
C ARG A 125 11.08 8.09 -12.29
N ALA A 126 10.68 8.14 -13.57
CA ALA A 126 10.71 9.37 -14.36
C ALA A 126 9.70 10.43 -13.91
N MET A 127 8.73 10.10 -13.04
CA MET A 127 7.69 11.04 -12.58
C MET A 127 8.19 12.08 -11.58
N SER A 128 9.31 11.83 -10.89
CA SER A 128 9.90 12.80 -9.95
C SER A 128 11.42 12.77 -10.03
N SER A 129 12.01 13.95 -10.23
CA SER A 129 13.44 14.20 -10.23
C SER A 129 13.91 14.87 -8.93
N GLU A 130 13.13 14.82 -7.86
CA GLU A 130 13.53 15.38 -6.57
C GLU A 130 14.55 14.47 -5.88
N HIS A 131 15.76 14.98 -5.68
CA HIS A 131 16.86 14.24 -5.04
C HIS A 131 16.97 14.66 -3.57
N LEU A 132 17.12 13.68 -2.69
CA LEU A 132 17.40 13.93 -1.27
C LEU A 132 18.90 13.86 -0.98
N SER A 133 19.36 14.56 0.06
CA SER A 133 20.70 14.33 0.59
C SER A 133 20.79 12.94 1.23
N GLN A 134 21.99 12.35 1.22
CA GLN A 134 22.25 11.08 1.91
C GLN A 134 21.81 11.13 3.38
N GLU A 135 22.11 12.23 4.07
CA GLU A 135 21.68 12.46 5.45
C GLU A 135 20.15 12.43 5.61
N SER A 136 19.42 13.03 4.68
CA SER A 136 17.95 13.03 4.71
C SER A 136 17.39 11.64 4.46
N VAL A 137 18.00 10.88 3.55
CA VAL A 137 17.62 9.47 3.30
C VAL A 137 17.85 8.63 4.55
N ASP A 138 19.00 8.77 5.21
CA ASP A 138 19.33 7.98 6.40
C ASP A 138 18.43 8.33 7.59
N ARG A 139 18.16 9.64 7.80
CA ARG A 139 17.20 10.11 8.81
C ARG A 139 15.80 9.56 8.55
N ASN A 140 15.27 9.68 7.33
CA ASN A 140 13.94 9.20 6.99
C ASN A 140 13.82 7.68 7.21
N ARG A 141 14.85 6.90 6.86
CA ARG A 141 14.90 5.45 7.10
C ARG A 141 14.90 5.12 8.59
N ALA A 142 15.69 5.83 9.38
CA ALA A 142 15.75 5.61 10.83
C ALA A 142 14.43 5.94 11.53
N GLU A 143 13.81 7.08 11.19
CA GLU A 143 12.51 7.51 11.70
C GLU A 143 11.41 6.51 11.31
N GLU A 144 11.38 6.08 10.06
CA GLU A 144 10.43 5.09 9.58
C GLU A 144 10.59 3.75 10.31
N LEU A 145 11.82 3.26 10.48
CA LEU A 145 12.09 2.02 11.20
C LEU A 145 11.67 2.09 12.67
N ALA A 146 11.93 3.23 13.33
CA ALA A 146 11.48 3.47 14.70
C ALA A 146 9.95 3.47 14.79
N TRP A 147 9.28 4.17 13.87
CA TRP A 147 7.82 4.21 13.80
C TRP A 147 7.21 2.82 13.54
N ARG A 148 7.78 2.02 12.62
CA ARG A 148 7.33 0.65 12.34
C ARG A 148 7.37 -0.24 13.58
N ARG A 149 8.41 -0.11 14.42
CA ARG A 149 8.48 -0.80 15.73
C ARG A 149 7.42 -0.28 16.69
N GLN A 150 7.28 1.04 16.79
CA GLN A 150 6.32 1.69 17.68
C GLN A 150 4.87 1.23 17.42
N VAL A 151 4.46 1.11 16.16
CA VAL A 151 3.08 0.73 15.80
C VAL A 151 2.88 -0.79 15.64
N GLY A 152 3.93 -1.59 15.78
CA GLY A 152 3.84 -3.06 15.76
C GLY A 152 3.88 -3.72 14.39
N TRP A 153 4.45 -3.07 13.36
CA TRP A 153 4.75 -3.72 12.08
C TRP A 153 5.88 -4.73 12.18
N ILE A 154 6.89 -4.41 13.00
CA ILE A 154 8.08 -5.22 13.25
C ILE A 154 8.37 -5.26 14.75
N ARG A 155 8.93 -6.37 15.23
CA ARG A 155 9.30 -6.57 16.64
C ARG A 155 10.73 -6.12 16.92
#